data_AF-A0A9D2I7M7-F1
#
_entry.id   AF-A0A9D2I7M7-F1
#
_cell.length_a   1.000
_cell.length_b   1.000
_cell.length_c   1.000
_cell.angle_alpha   90.00
_cell.angle_beta   90.00
_cell.angle_gamma   90.00
#
_symmetry.space_group_name_H-M   'P 1'
#
loop_
_entity.id
_entity.type
_entity.pdbx_description
1 polymer ?
#
loop_
_entity_poly.entity_id
_entity_poly.type
_entity_poly.pdbx_seq_one_letter_code
_entity_poly.pdbx_strand_id
1 'polypeptide(L)'
;MNEELHADRKHKDTVFWMLYSDKRAILELYNALNGTDHQNPYDLTITTLKNAVYLAMKNDVSFLLDAGMTLYEHQSTWNPNMPLRDLFYIARLMEKSVNKKSLYQSERIRSPAPHFVVFYNGKEKMPEDTTIKLSDAFIQKEEKPALENSD
;
A
#
# COMPACT_ATOMS: atom_id res chain seq x y z
N MET A 1 44.26 -13.62 13.66
CA MET A 1 43.73 -12.78 12.57
C MET A 1 42.35 -13.35 12.26
N ASN A 2 41.32 -12.86 12.93
CA ASN A 2 39.93 -13.23 12.67
C ASN A 2 39.25 -11.97 12.15
N GLU A 3 38.88 -11.99 10.88
CA GLU A 3 38.23 -10.87 10.20
C GLU A 3 36.90 -10.57 10.89
N GLU A 4 36.76 -9.31 11.30
CA GLU A 4 35.51 -8.72 11.73
C GLU A 4 34.47 -8.85 10.61
N LEU A 5 33.34 -9.48 10.92
CA LEU A 5 32.15 -9.40 10.10
C LEU A 5 31.65 -7.95 10.11
N HIS A 6 32.10 -7.17 9.14
CA HIS A 6 31.54 -5.87 8.81
C HIS A 6 30.11 -6.07 8.33
N ALA A 7 29.16 -6.03 9.26
CA ALA A 7 27.74 -5.90 8.97
C ALA A 7 27.50 -4.50 8.38
N ASP A 8 27.32 -4.45 7.06
CA ASP A 8 27.05 -3.20 6.35
C ASP A 8 25.72 -2.58 6.81
N ARG A 9 25.77 -1.27 7.09
CA ARG A 9 24.76 -0.44 7.75
C ARG A 9 23.62 -0.10 6.79
N LYS A 10 22.72 -1.05 6.49
CA LYS A 10 21.41 -0.72 5.91
C LYS A 10 20.35 -1.63 6.49
N HIS A 11 19.71 -1.14 7.55
CA HIS A 11 18.34 -1.50 7.91
C HIS A 11 17.49 -1.56 6.62
N LYS A 12 17.32 -2.74 6.04
CA LYS A 12 16.35 -2.97 4.96
C LYS A 12 14.98 -2.78 5.58
N ASP A 13 14.45 -1.57 5.41
CA ASP A 13 13.06 -1.13 5.54
C ASP A 13 12.19 -1.97 6.48
N THR A 14 12.02 -1.48 7.70
CA THR A 14 11.29 -2.12 8.81
C THR A 14 9.92 -2.65 8.40
N VAL A 15 9.23 -2.01 7.44
CA VAL A 15 7.94 -2.46 6.92
C VAL A 15 8.05 -3.78 6.15
N PHE A 16 9.07 -3.96 5.31
CA PHE A 16 9.29 -5.24 4.63
C PHE A 16 9.64 -6.31 5.65
N TRP A 17 10.54 -6.03 6.59
CA TRP A 17 10.87 -7.00 7.63
C TRP A 17 9.64 -7.43 8.45
N MET A 18 8.77 -6.47 8.82
CA MET A 18 7.51 -6.74 9.51
C MET A 18 6.53 -7.54 8.65
N LEU A 19 6.40 -7.22 7.36
CA LEU A 19 5.55 -7.97 6.43
C LEU A 19 6.04 -9.42 6.28
N TYR A 20 7.32 -9.63 6.01
CA TYR A 20 7.88 -10.97 5.76
C TYR A 20 7.84 -11.93 6.96
N SER A 21 7.70 -11.42 8.17
CA SER A 21 7.86 -12.22 9.39
C SER A 21 6.64 -13.11 9.69
N ASP A 22 5.43 -12.75 9.23
CA ASP A 22 4.22 -13.52 9.52
C ASP A 22 3.17 -13.43 8.39
N LYS A 23 2.90 -14.56 7.72
CA LYS A 23 1.85 -14.67 6.70
C LYS A 23 0.46 -14.32 7.23
N ARG A 24 0.17 -14.53 8.53
CA ARG A 24 -1.11 -14.13 9.14
C ARG A 24 -1.23 -12.62 9.26
N ALA A 25 -0.15 -11.93 9.66
CA ALA A 25 -0.13 -10.48 9.69
C ALA A 25 -0.30 -9.87 8.29
N ILE A 26 0.27 -10.51 7.25
CA ILE A 26 0.03 -10.10 5.86
C ILE A 26 -1.41 -10.41 5.43
N LEU A 27 -1.97 -11.56 5.80
CA LEU A 27 -3.38 -11.88 5.51
C LEU A 27 -4.33 -10.86 6.15
N GLU A 28 -4.07 -10.46 7.39
CA GLU A 28 -4.83 -9.39 8.05
C GLU A 28 -4.67 -8.06 7.33
N LEU A 29 -3.47 -7.75 6.81
CA LEU A 29 -3.29 -6.58 5.96
C LEU A 29 -4.12 -6.73 4.69
N TYR A 30 -3.99 -7.84 3.96
CA TYR A 30 -4.77 -8.13 2.76
C TYR A 30 -6.27 -7.95 2.99
N ASN A 31 -6.81 -8.53 4.06
CA ASN A 31 -8.20 -8.42 4.47
C ASN A 31 -8.61 -7.00 4.80
N ALA A 32 -7.76 -6.30 5.56
CA ALA A 32 -7.99 -4.91 5.89
C ALA A 32 -8.04 -4.06 4.62
N LEU A 33 -7.09 -4.22 3.70
CA LEU A 33 -7.10 -3.51 2.43
C LEU A 33 -8.37 -3.89 1.62
N ASN A 34 -8.59 -5.16 1.31
CA ASN A 34 -9.66 -5.54 0.39
C ASN A 34 -11.08 -5.56 1.00
N GLY A 35 -11.23 -5.30 2.30
CA GLY A 35 -12.52 -5.43 3.00
C GLY A 35 -13.02 -6.88 3.05
N THR A 36 -12.10 -7.83 2.92
CA THR A 36 -12.36 -9.27 2.93
C THR A 36 -12.10 -9.86 4.31
N ASP A 37 -12.46 -11.13 4.50
CA ASP A 37 -12.25 -11.85 5.75
C ASP A 37 -11.68 -13.26 5.49
N HIS A 38 -10.63 -13.34 4.66
CA HIS A 38 -9.95 -14.60 4.39
C HIS A 38 -9.27 -15.11 5.66
N GLN A 39 -9.55 -16.35 6.03
CA GLN A 39 -9.01 -16.97 7.24
C GLN A 39 -7.75 -17.82 6.97
N ASN A 40 -7.51 -18.16 5.71
CA ASN A 40 -6.47 -19.10 5.33
C ASN A 40 -5.24 -18.39 4.72
N PRO A 41 -4.12 -18.26 5.46
CA PRO A 41 -2.91 -17.60 4.97
C PRO A 41 -2.19 -18.37 3.86
N TYR A 42 -2.59 -19.61 3.57
CA TYR A 42 -2.03 -20.39 2.46
C TYR A 42 -2.64 -20.04 1.10
N ASP A 43 -3.81 -19.38 1.09
CA ASP A 43 -4.42 -18.87 -0.15
C ASP A 43 -3.76 -17.55 -0.62
N LEU A 44 -3.00 -16.92 0.29
CA LEU A 44 -2.23 -15.72 0.02
C LEU A 44 -0.89 -16.06 -0.65
N THR A 45 -0.70 -15.54 -1.85
CA THR A 45 0.57 -15.57 -2.58
C THR A 45 1.32 -14.27 -2.37
N ILE A 46 2.52 -14.38 -1.80
CA ILE A 46 3.45 -13.28 -1.57
C ILE A 46 4.62 -13.46 -2.53
N THR A 47 4.80 -12.54 -3.46
CA THR A 47 5.95 -12.53 -4.39
C THR A 47 6.77 -11.28 -4.19
N THR A 48 8.09 -11.39 -4.18
CA THR A 48 8.95 -10.26 -3.81
C THR A 48 9.92 -9.93 -4.92
N LEU A 49 9.92 -8.68 -5.36
CA LEU A 49 10.64 -8.20 -6.52
C LEU A 49 11.53 -7.01 -6.14
N LYS A 50 12.84 -7.23 -6.03
CA LYS A 50 13.89 -6.24 -5.64
C LYS A 50 13.58 -5.46 -4.34
N ASN A 51 12.65 -4.50 -4.40
CA ASN A 51 12.22 -3.61 -3.32
C ASN A 51 10.68 -3.52 -3.21
N ALA A 52 9.95 -4.51 -3.72
CA ALA A 52 8.50 -4.55 -3.69
C ALA A 52 7.93 -5.92 -3.31
N VAL A 53 6.76 -5.90 -2.68
CA VAL A 53 5.97 -7.06 -2.26
C VAL A 53 4.66 -7.06 -3.03
N TYR A 54 4.45 -8.08 -3.84
CA TYR A 54 3.21 -8.39 -4.52
C TYR A 54 2.38 -9.34 -3.67
N LEU A 55 1.14 -8.94 -3.37
CA LEU A 55 0.16 -9.68 -2.61
C LEU A 55 -1.02 -10.03 -3.50
N ALA A 56 -1.28 -11.31 -3.65
CA ALA A 56 -2.44 -11.81 -4.40
C ALA A 56 -3.16 -12.87 -3.57
N MET A 57 -4.48 -12.76 -3.55
CA MET A 57 -5.35 -13.81 -3.07
C MET A 57 -5.95 -14.55 -4.26
N LYS A 58 -6.17 -15.85 -4.10
CA LYS A 58 -6.78 -16.67 -5.14
C LYS A 58 -8.16 -16.11 -5.53
N ASN A 59 -8.31 -15.70 -6.80
CA ASN A 59 -9.52 -15.12 -7.41
C ASN A 59 -9.89 -13.69 -6.98
N ASP A 60 -8.95 -12.91 -6.43
CA ASP A 60 -9.24 -11.56 -5.95
C ASP A 60 -8.16 -10.55 -6.40
N VAL A 61 -8.38 -9.28 -6.08
CA VAL A 61 -7.53 -8.15 -6.45
C VAL A 61 -6.11 -8.36 -5.91
N SER A 62 -5.15 -8.04 -6.74
CA SER A 62 -3.72 -8.13 -6.43
C SER A 62 -3.12 -6.74 -6.34
N PHE A 63 -2.19 -6.57 -5.40
CA PHE A 63 -1.51 -5.29 -5.19
C PHE A 63 0.00 -5.48 -5.01
N LEU A 64 0.80 -4.57 -5.56
CA LEU A 64 2.24 -4.49 -5.36
C LEU A 64 2.57 -3.25 -4.54
N LEU A 65 3.26 -3.46 -3.42
CA LEU A 65 3.74 -2.40 -2.52
C LEU A 65 5.25 -2.31 -2.62
N ASP A 66 5.79 -1.14 -2.95
CA ASP A 66 7.23 -0.89 -2.94
C ASP A 66 7.70 -0.12 -1.69
N ALA A 67 9.02 -0.02 -1.51
CA ALA A 67 9.64 0.73 -0.42
C ALA A 67 9.42 2.25 -0.48
N GLY A 68 8.96 2.75 -1.62
CA GLY A 68 8.58 4.14 -1.82
C GLY A 68 7.14 4.45 -1.41
N MET A 69 6.38 3.50 -0.83
CA MET A 69 4.93 3.64 -0.58
C MET A 69 4.11 3.78 -1.86
N THR A 70 4.58 3.21 -2.96
CA THR A 70 3.78 3.08 -4.17
C THR A 70 2.90 1.85 -4.07
N LEU A 71 1.60 2.03 -4.25
CA LEU A 71 0.62 0.97 -4.42
C LEU A 71 0.28 0.83 -5.90
N TYR A 72 0.48 -0.37 -6.41
CA TYR A 72 0.02 -0.74 -7.73
C TYR A 72 -1.15 -1.70 -7.60
N GLU A 73 -2.30 -1.39 -8.19
CA GLU A 73 -3.47 -2.26 -8.18
C GLU A 73 -3.90 -2.58 -9.60
N HIS A 74 -4.44 -3.77 -9.82
CA HIS A 74 -5.00 -4.17 -11.11
C HIS A 74 -6.52 -4.32 -11.02
N GLN A 75 -7.27 -3.76 -11.98
CA GLN A 75 -8.74 -3.80 -12.04
C GLN A 75 -9.23 -4.17 -13.45
N SER A 76 -10.24 -5.06 -13.52
CA SER A 76 -10.92 -5.43 -14.76
C SER A 76 -12.24 -4.70 -14.99
N THR A 77 -12.70 -3.93 -14.00
CA THR A 77 -13.91 -3.11 -14.05
C THR A 77 -13.56 -1.69 -13.64
N TRP A 78 -14.13 -0.70 -14.30
CA TRP A 78 -13.90 0.70 -13.96
C TRP A 78 -14.46 0.98 -12.56
N ASN A 79 -13.66 1.63 -11.70
CA ASN A 79 -14.04 1.96 -10.34
C ASN A 79 -13.66 3.41 -10.01
N PRO A 80 -14.63 4.35 -9.95
CA PRO A 80 -14.33 5.75 -9.62
C PRO A 80 -13.96 5.94 -8.14
N ASN A 81 -14.14 4.92 -7.29
CA ASN A 81 -13.83 4.98 -5.86
C ASN A 81 -12.39 4.60 -5.53
N MET A 82 -11.54 4.36 -6.54
CA MET A 82 -10.13 4.00 -6.34
C MET A 82 -9.38 4.98 -5.42
N PRO A 83 -9.48 6.31 -5.58
CA PRO A 83 -8.75 7.23 -4.70
C PRO A 83 -9.08 7.08 -3.21
N LEU A 84 -10.34 6.77 -2.87
CA LEU A 84 -10.77 6.55 -1.50
C LEU A 84 -10.29 5.18 -0.97
N ARG A 85 -10.35 4.16 -1.82
CA ARG A 85 -9.83 2.82 -1.52
C ARG A 85 -8.33 2.88 -1.25
N ASP A 86 -7.58 3.56 -2.12
CA ASP A 86 -6.14 3.80 -2.01
C ASP A 86 -5.75 4.56 -0.74
N LEU A 87 -6.53 5.59 -0.38
CA LEU A 87 -6.35 6.30 0.89
C LEU A 87 -6.49 5.35 2.09
N PHE A 88 -7.53 4.50 2.10
CA PHE A 88 -7.69 3.51 3.16
C PHE A 88 -6.52 2.53 3.19
N TYR A 89 -5.94 2.23 2.04
CA TYR A 89 -4.87 1.25 1.94
C TYR A 89 -3.61 1.75 2.59
N ILE A 90 -3.22 2.96 2.21
CA ILE A 90 -2.02 3.55 2.76
C ILE A 90 -2.18 3.93 4.23
N ALA A 91 -3.36 4.41 4.64
CA ALA A 91 -3.61 4.75 6.04
C ALA A 91 -3.44 3.55 6.97
N ARG A 92 -3.94 2.37 6.58
CA ARG A 92 -3.79 1.12 7.34
C ARG A 92 -2.33 0.67 7.39
N LEU A 93 -1.60 0.79 6.28
CA LEU A 93 -0.18 0.46 6.24
C LEU A 93 0.63 1.37 7.17
N MET A 94 0.37 2.68 7.12
CA MET A 94 1.01 3.66 7.99
C MET A 94 0.69 3.37 9.46
N GLU A 95 -0.56 3.10 9.81
CA GLU A 95 -0.95 2.75 11.18
C GLU A 95 -0.19 1.53 11.71
N LYS A 96 -0.02 0.49 10.90
CA LYS A 96 0.73 -0.72 11.29
C LYS A 96 2.24 -0.49 11.41
N SER A 97 2.79 0.41 10.61
CA SER A 97 4.24 0.69 10.58
C SER A 97 4.71 1.63 11.69
N VAL A 98 3.80 2.44 12.24
CA VAL A 98 4.13 3.47 13.22
C VAL A 98 3.89 2.98 14.64
N ASN A 99 4.87 3.21 15.53
CA ASN A 99 4.65 3.02 16.96
C ASN A 99 3.64 4.06 17.46
N LYS A 100 2.49 3.61 17.99
CA LYS A 100 1.41 4.50 18.47
C LYS A 100 1.89 5.52 19.52
N LYS A 101 2.93 5.21 20.31
CA LYS A 101 3.52 6.17 21.26
C LYS A 101 4.24 7.33 20.57
N SER A 102 4.86 7.07 19.42
CA SER A 102 5.59 8.09 18.65
C SER A 102 4.67 9.15 18.04
N LEU A 103 3.38 8.85 17.83
CA LEU A 103 2.40 9.83 17.37
C LEU A 103 2.20 11.01 18.33
N TYR A 104 2.53 10.83 19.61
CA TYR A 104 2.38 11.85 20.66
C TYR A 104 3.73 12.46 21.07
N GLN A 105 4.82 12.13 20.38
CA GLN A 105 6.14 12.71 20.62
C GLN A 105 6.31 13.99 19.79
N SER A 106 7.25 14.85 20.20
CA SER A 106 7.58 16.09 19.48
C SER A 106 8.37 15.84 18.19
N GLU A 107 8.97 14.67 18.06
CA GLU A 107 9.73 14.29 16.86
C GLU A 107 8.79 13.94 15.71
N ARG A 108 9.09 14.47 14.52
CA ARG A 108 8.31 14.20 13.31
C ARG A 108 8.57 12.79 12.80
N ILE A 109 7.52 11.99 12.69
CA ILE A 109 7.56 10.72 11.97
C ILE A 109 7.76 11.01 10.47
N ARG A 110 8.82 10.44 9.90
CA ARG A 110 9.12 10.53 8.47
C ARG A 110 8.52 9.32 7.76
N SER A 111 7.83 9.59 6.66
CA SER A 111 7.24 8.58 5.79
C SER A 111 7.53 8.97 4.34
N PRO A 112 7.82 8.01 3.46
CA PRO A 112 7.79 8.25 2.01
C PRO A 112 6.45 8.86 1.57
N ALA A 113 6.47 9.61 0.47
CA ALA A 113 5.25 10.10 -0.15
C ALA A 113 4.55 8.93 -0.84
N PRO A 114 3.27 8.65 -0.56
CA PRO A 114 2.57 7.58 -1.23
C PRO A 114 2.28 7.91 -2.69
N HIS A 115 2.36 6.89 -3.53
CA HIS A 115 2.00 6.97 -4.94
C HIS A 115 1.00 5.86 -5.27
N PHE A 116 0.06 6.12 -6.17
CA PHE A 116 -0.99 5.17 -6.52
C PHE A 116 -1.02 4.99 -8.03
N VAL A 117 -1.00 3.73 -8.47
CA VAL A 117 -1.04 3.37 -9.89
C VAL A 117 -2.04 2.24 -10.06
N VAL A 118 -3.10 2.48 -10.85
CA VAL A 118 -4.11 1.46 -11.11
C VAL A 118 -4.03 1.04 -12.58
N PHE A 119 -3.74 -0.24 -12.80
CA PHE A 119 -3.77 -0.87 -14.11
C PHE A 119 -5.19 -1.32 -14.43
N TYR A 120 -5.82 -0.67 -15.41
CA TYR A 120 -7.12 -1.07 -15.91
C TYR A 120 -6.99 -1.96 -17.14
N ASN A 121 -7.51 -3.19 -17.08
CA ASN A 121 -7.54 -4.13 -18.21
C ASN A 121 -8.95 -4.55 -18.62
N GLY A 122 -9.95 -3.75 -18.26
CA GLY A 122 -11.34 -4.06 -18.54
C GLY A 122 -11.73 -3.92 -20.01
N LYS A 123 -12.99 -4.25 -20.30
CA LYS A 123 -13.53 -4.26 -21.66
C LYS A 123 -13.94 -2.88 -22.16
N GLU A 124 -14.17 -1.93 -21.26
CA GLU A 124 -14.60 -0.58 -21.64
C GLU A 124 -13.39 0.21 -22.15
N LYS A 125 -13.59 1.03 -23.17
CA LYS A 125 -12.50 1.85 -23.69
C LYS A 125 -12.27 3.03 -22.77
N MET A 126 -11.12 3.08 -22.12
CA MET A 126 -10.67 4.19 -21.28
C MET A 126 -9.50 4.93 -21.94
N PRO A 127 -9.22 6.19 -21.57
CA PRO A 127 -7.98 6.87 -21.95
C PRO A 127 -6.75 6.06 -21.51
N GLU A 128 -5.63 6.23 -22.20
CA GLU A 128 -4.36 5.54 -21.88
C GLU A 128 -3.88 5.88 -20.46
N ASP A 129 -3.95 7.16 -20.11
CA ASP A 129 -3.69 7.67 -18.77
C ASP A 129 -4.90 8.46 -18.27
N THR A 130 -5.28 8.26 -17.02
CA THR A 130 -6.36 9.00 -16.35
C THR A 130 -6.01 9.22 -14.89
N THR A 131 -6.15 10.46 -14.43
CA THR A 131 -6.04 10.80 -13.02
C THR A 131 -7.43 10.97 -12.44
N ILE A 132 -7.72 10.26 -11.34
CA ILE A 132 -8.95 10.41 -10.55
C ILE A 132 -8.53 11.02 -9.21
N LYS A 133 -9.15 12.12 -8.81
CA LYS A 133 -8.78 12.83 -7.57
C LYS A 133 -9.64 12.37 -6.41
N LEU A 134 -9.07 12.37 -5.21
CA LEU A 134 -9.87 12.06 -4.02
C LEU A 134 -10.93 13.14 -3.78
N SER A 135 -10.59 14.40 -4.09
CA SER A 135 -11.52 15.53 -3.97
C SER A 135 -12.74 15.46 -4.91
N ASP A 136 -12.68 14.66 -5.97
CA ASP A 136 -13.84 14.40 -6.82
C ASP A 136 -14.97 13.72 -6.04
N ALA A 137 -14.64 12.95 -5.00
CA ALA A 137 -15.59 12.30 -4.11
C ALA A 137 -16.14 13.21 -2.99
N PHE A 138 -15.55 14.38 -2.74
CA PHE A 138 -16.01 15.26 -1.66
C PHE A 138 -17.34 15.93 -2.02
N ILE A 139 -18.28 15.93 -1.06
CA ILE A 139 -19.59 16.57 -1.20
C ILE A 139 -19.42 18.09 -1.33
N GLN A 140 -18.63 18.68 -0.42
CA GLN A 140 -18.27 20.08 -0.50
C GLN A 140 -17.03 20.23 -1.37
N LYS A 141 -17.17 21.01 -2.45
CA LYS A 141 -16.05 21.30 -3.35
C LYS A 141 -15.21 22.43 -2.76
N GLU A 142 -13.91 22.18 -2.69
CA GLU A 142 -12.89 23.14 -2.29
C GLU A 142 -11.82 23.15 -3.38
N GLU A 143 -11.27 24.33 -3.69
CA GLU A 143 -10.20 24.43 -4.70
C GLU A 143 -8.91 23.73 -4.25
N LYS A 144 -8.65 23.70 -2.94
CA LYS A 144 -7.44 23.15 -2.34
C LYS A 144 -7.78 22.43 -1.03
N PRO A 145 -8.37 21.23 -1.11
CA PRO A 145 -8.67 20.46 0.08
C PRO A 145 -7.38 20.09 0.82
N ALA A 146 -7.46 20.04 2.14
CA ALA A 146 -6.31 19.70 2.99
C ALA A 146 -5.85 18.23 2.85
N LEU A 147 -6.73 17.37 2.34
CA LEU A 147 -6.44 15.96 2.05
C LEU A 147 -6.73 15.70 0.58
N GLU A 148 -5.69 15.46 -0.20
CA GLU A 148 -5.74 15.14 -1.62
C GLU A 148 -4.63 14.14 -1.95
N ASN A 149 -4.88 13.25 -2.90
CA ASN A 149 -3.85 12.42 -3.47
C ASN A 149 -3.21 13.25 -4.60
N SER A 150 -1.95 13.67 -4.42
CA SER A 150 -1.26 14.56 -5.37
C SER A 150 -1.06 13.94 -6.75
N ASP A 151 -1.23 14.76 -7.79
CA ASP A 151 -0.92 14.46 -9.20
C ASP A 151 0.57 14.11 -9.42
#